data_AF-A0A520I480-F1
#
_entry.id   AF-A0A520I480-F1
#
_cell.length_a   1.000
_cell.length_b   1.000
_cell.length_c   1.000
_cell.angle_alpha   90.00
_cell.angle_beta   90.00
_cell.angle_gamma   90.00
#
_symmetry.space_group_name_H-M   'P 1'
#
loop_
_entity.id
_entity.type
_entity.pdbx_description
1 polymer ?
#
loop_
_entity_poly.entity_id
_entity_poly.type
_entity_poly.pdbx_seq_one_letter_code
_entity_poly.pdbx_strand_id
1 'polypeptide(L)' 'MDLEEHYTNRSGWLRAAVLGANDGILSTTSLAIGIAAASTTREPIVLAALAGLVAGALSMAAGE' A
#
# COMPACT_ATOMS: atom_id res chain seq x y z
N MET A 1 -12.22 8.26 -40.84
CA MET A 1 -11.80 7.08 -40.08
C MET A 1 -11.25 7.65 -38.78
N ASP A 2 -12.17 8.00 -37.89
CA ASP A 2 -11.86 8.70 -36.65
C ASP A 2 -11.09 7.76 -35.73
N LEU A 3 -9.89 8.19 -35.34
CA LEU A 3 -9.05 7.47 -34.39
C LEU A 3 -9.66 7.68 -33.01
N GLU A 4 -10.55 6.77 -32.59
CA GLU A 4 -11.01 6.74 -31.20
C GLU A 4 -9.81 6.41 -30.30
N GLU A 5 -9.24 7.43 -29.64
CA GLU A 5 -8.29 7.23 -28.56
C GLU A 5 -8.97 6.43 -27.44
N HIS A 6 -8.69 5.13 -27.40
CA HIS A 6 -9.14 4.24 -26.35
C HIS A 6 -8.40 4.58 -25.04
N TYR A 7 -8.94 5.53 -24.26
CA TYR A 7 -8.42 5.92 -22.95
C TYR A 7 -8.45 4.79 -21.90
N THR A 8 -9.04 3.64 -22.23
CA THR A 8 -9.17 2.44 -21.38
C THR A 8 -7.82 1.94 -20.83
N ASN A 9 -6.72 2.08 -21.56
CA ASN A 9 -5.41 1.63 -21.09
C ASN A 9 -4.89 2.44 -19.88
N ARG A 10 -5.32 3.70 -19.69
CA ARG A 10 -4.97 4.48 -18.49
C ARG A 10 -5.80 4.12 -17.25
N SER A 11 -6.89 3.37 -17.40
CA SER A 11 -7.73 3.00 -16.24
C SER A 11 -7.15 1.82 -15.44
N GLY A 12 -6.37 0.94 -16.09
CA GLY A 12 -5.81 -0.26 -15.45
C GLY A 12 -4.80 0.06 -14.36
N TRP A 13 -3.77 0.83 -14.69
CA TRP A 13 -2.71 1.23 -13.74
C TRP A 13 -3.25 2.14 -12.63
N LEU A 14 -4.23 3.00 -12.92
CA LEU A 14 -4.87 3.85 -11.91
C LEU A 14 -5.63 3.00 -10.90
N ARG A 15 -6.35 1.97 -11.36
CA ARG A 15 -7.06 1.04 -10.48
C ARG A 15 -6.09 0.26 -9.59
N ALA A 16 -4.99 -0.25 -10.15
CA ALA A 16 -3.94 -0.92 -9.37
C ALA A 16 -3.32 0.01 -8.32
N ALA A 17 -2.99 1.26 -8.70
CA ALA A 17 -2.44 2.25 -7.79
C ALA A 17 -3.41 2.61 -6.64
N VAL A 18 -4.70 2.76 -6.93
CA VAL A 18 -5.72 3.10 -5.92
C VAL A 18 -5.97 1.93 -4.96
N LEU A 19 -6.14 0.70 -5.48
CA LEU A 19 -6.28 -0.47 -4.61
C LEU A 19 -5.01 -0.71 -3.79
N GLY A 20 -3.83 -0.59 -4.40
CA GLY A 20 -2.56 -0.71 -3.69
C GLY A 20 -2.40 0.32 -2.58
N ALA A 21 -2.73 1.59 -2.83
CA ALA A 21 -2.72 2.62 -1.78
C ALA A 21 -3.71 2.30 -0.65
N ASN A 22 -4.93 1.86 -0.98
CA ASN A 22 -5.94 1.47 0.00
C ASN A 22 -5.44 0.34 0.91
N ASP A 23 -4.94 -0.73 0.30
CA ASP A 23 -4.50 -1.92 1.03
C ASP A 23 -3.21 -1.64 1.82
N GLY A 24 -2.33 -0.78 1.29
CA GLY A 24 -1.10 -0.36 1.95
C GLY A 24 -1.36 0.46 3.21
N ILE A 25 -2.31 1.40 3.17
CA ILE A 25 -2.71 2.18 4.36
C ILE A 25 -3.36 1.27 5.39
N LEU A 26 -4.32 0.43 4.97
CA LEU A 26 -5.06 -0.44 5.89
C LEU A 26 -4.15 -1.46 6.58
N SER A 27 -3.26 -2.10 5.83
CA SER A 27 -2.32 -3.09 6.39
C SER A 27 -1.30 -2.44 7.34
N THR A 28 -0.70 -1.32 6.97
CA THR A 28 0.31 -0.63 7.80
C THR A 28 -0.30 -0.07 9.09
N THR A 29 -1.51 0.50 9.01
CA THR A 29 -2.20 1.02 10.20
C THR A 29 -2.65 -0.10 11.12
N SER A 30 -3.21 -1.19 10.58
CA SER A 30 -3.58 -2.37 11.36
C SER A 30 -2.37 -2.98 12.09
N LEU A 31 -1.23 -3.12 11.40
CA LEU A 31 0.03 -3.57 11.98
C LEU A 31 0.49 -2.65 13.11
N ALA A 32 0.54 -1.34 12.85
CA ALA A 32 0.98 -0.35 13.85
C ALA A 32 0.07 -0.36 15.08
N ILE A 33 -1.25 -0.46 14.91
CA ILE A 33 -2.23 -0.56 16.01
C ILE A 33 -2.03 -1.86 16.78
N GLY A 34 -1.82 -2.99 16.10
CA GLY A 34 -1.57 -4.28 16.74
C GLY A 34 -0.31 -4.27 17.61
N ILE A 35 0.78 -3.69 17.10
CA ILE A 35 2.03 -3.54 17.85
C ILE A 35 1.87 -2.53 18.98
N ALA A 36 1.13 -1.44 18.77
CA ALA A 36 0.83 -0.46 19.81
C ALA A 36 0.01 -1.06 20.97
N ALA A 37 -0.91 -1.98 20.67
CA ALA A 37 -1.67 -2.69 21.69
C ALA A 37 -0.80 -3.68 22.51
N ALA A 38 0.25 -4.23 21.89
CA ALA A 38 1.15 -5.20 22.50
C ALA A 38 2.41 -4.59 23.14
N SER A 39 2.68 -3.29 22.93
CA SER A 39 3.90 -2.62 23.37
C SER A 39 3.63 -1.50 24.37
N THR A 40 4.56 -1.31 25.31
CA THR A 40 4.57 -0.19 26.26
C THR A 40 5.44 1.00 25.79
N THR A 41 6.28 0.79 24.78
CA THR A 41 7.19 1.81 24.22
C THR A 41 6.93 2.08 22.74
N ARG A 42 7.32 3.27 22.27
CA ARG A 42 7.10 3.73 20.88
C ARG A 42 8.07 3.16 19.85
N GLU A 43 9.29 2.81 20.23
CA GLU A 43 10.30 2.25 19.30
C GLU A 43 9.79 1.08 18.46
N PRO A 44 9.25 -0.01 19.05
CA PRO A 44 8.78 -1.15 18.26
C PRO A 44 7.60 -0.82 17.35
N ILE A 45 6.76 0.15 17.72
CA ILE A 45 5.63 0.62 16.89
C ILE A 45 6.17 1.26 15.61
N VAL A 46 7.13 2.18 15.76
CA VAL A 46 7.72 2.92 14.63
C VAL A 46 8.54 1.98 13.73
N LEU A 47 9.33 1.09 14.32
CA LEU A 47 10.11 0.09 13.58
C LEU A 47 9.20 -0.84 12.77
N ALA A 48 8.15 -1.39 13.39
CA ALA A 48 7.23 -2.29 12.70
C ALA A 48 6.43 -1.58 11.60
N ALA A 49 6.00 -0.34 11.84
CA ALA A 49 5.29 0.46 10.83
C ALA A 49 6.17 0.77 9.62
N LEU A 50 7.43 1.17 9.84
CA LEU A 50 8.40 1.40 8.76
C LEU A 50 8.72 0.12 7.98
N ALA A 51 9.00 -0.98 8.69
CA ALA A 51 9.27 -2.26 8.06
C ALA A 51 8.06 -2.75 7.23
N GLY A 52 6.85 -2.64 7.78
CA GLY A 52 5.61 -3.00 7.09
C GLY A 52 5.34 -2.14 5.86
N LEU A 53 5.57 -0.83 5.93
CA LEU A 53 5.43 0.09 4.81
C LEU A 53 6.39 -0.28 3.67
N VAL A 54 7.68 -0.48 3.99
CA VAL A 54 8.69 -0.83 2.99
C VAL A 54 8.40 -2.20 2.38
N ALA A 55 8.08 -3.20 3.20
CA ALA A 55 7.71 -4.53 2.71
C ALA A 55 6.46 -4.50 1.83
N GLY A 56 5.43 -3.75 2.21
CA GLY A 56 4.19 -3.59 1.44
C GLY A 56 4.42 -2.89 0.10
N ALA A 57 5.19 -1.80 0.10
CA ALA A 57 5.55 -1.08 -1.12
C ALA A 57 6.37 -1.96 -2.08
N LEU A 58 7.35 -2.71 -1.57
CA LEU A 58 8.14 -3.66 -2.36
C LEU A 58 7.27 -4.79 -2.92
N SER A 59 6.34 -5.34 -2.13
CA SER A 59 5.43 -6.38 -2.60
C SER A 59 4.50 -5.90 -3.71
N MET A 60 3.98 -4.68 -3.61
CA MET A 60 3.11 -4.10 -4.65
C MET A 60 3.89 -3.76 -5.91
N ALA A 61 5.12 -3.26 -5.78
CA ALA A 61 6.00 -3.01 -6.92
C ALA A 61 6.48 -4.29 -7.61
N ALA A 62 6.62 -5.40 -6.87
CA ALA A 62 7.03 -6.69 -7.42
C ALA A 62 5.86 -7.53 -7.96
N GLY A 63 4.63 -7.21 -7.57
CA GLY A 63 3.41 -7.97 -7.92
C GLY A 63 2.73 -7.53 -9.22
N GLU A 64 3.14 -6.40 -9.80
CA GLU A 64 2.69 -5.89 -11.11
C GLU A 64 3.59 -6.37 -12.25
#